data_AF-A0A1C6KRW1-F1
#
_entry.id   AF-A0A1C6KRW1-F1
#
_cell.length_a   1.000
_cell.length_b   1.000
_cell.length_c   1.000
_cell.angle_alpha   90.00
_cell.angle_beta   90.00
_cell.angle_gamma   90.00
#
_symmetry.space_group_name_H-M   'P 1'
#
loop_
_entity.id
_entity.type
_entity.pdbx_description
1 polymer ?
#
loop_
_entity_poly.entity_id
_entity_poly.type
_entity_poly.pdbx_seq_one_letter_code
_entity_poly.pdbx_strand_id
1 'polypeptide(L)' 'MWNDMSPVWLRPQRPGIRLYKPRKLLQVVGHTPMDKITREKNLISTDVFSTYRDGRPIGTQEFLLLDTVTWEYVGVK' A
#
# COMPACT_ATOMS: atom_id res chain seq x y z
N MET A 1 -7.44 -15.04 -12.75
CA MET A 1 -6.82 -13.70 -12.56
C MET A 1 -7.47 -12.88 -11.45
N TRP A 2 -8.75 -13.09 -11.14
CA TRP A 2 -9.48 -12.32 -10.11
C TRP A 2 -9.78 -13.17 -8.87
N ASN A 3 -8.74 -13.66 -8.21
CA ASN A 3 -8.86 -14.30 -6.91
C ASN A 3 -7.91 -13.63 -5.92
N ASP A 4 -8.13 -13.83 -4.62
CA ASP A 4 -7.38 -13.17 -3.55
C ASP A 4 -5.88 -13.49 -3.53
N MET A 5 -5.44 -14.53 -4.25
CA MET A 5 -4.04 -14.93 -4.39
C MET A 5 -3.39 -14.39 -5.66
N SER A 6 -4.14 -13.68 -6.51
CA SER A 6 -3.61 -13.05 -7.72
C SER A 6 -2.60 -11.96 -7.35
N PRO A 7 -1.43 -11.88 -7.99
CA PRO A 7 -0.45 -10.83 -7.71
C PRO A 7 -1.00 -9.40 -7.85
N VAL A 8 -2.06 -9.22 -8.65
CA VAL A 8 -2.73 -7.93 -8.88
C VAL A 8 -3.80 -7.64 -7.81
N TRP A 9 -4.35 -8.67 -7.17
CA TRP A 9 -5.49 -8.56 -6.24
C TRP A 9 -5.13 -8.88 -4.79
N LEU A 10 -3.91 -9.37 -4.56
CA LEU A 10 -3.41 -9.76 -3.25
C LEU A 10 -3.43 -8.56 -2.29
N ARG A 11 -3.88 -8.80 -1.06
CA ARG A 11 -3.83 -7.85 0.06
C ARG A 11 -2.73 -8.26 1.04
N PRO A 12 -1.47 -7.88 0.78
CA PRO A 12 -0.31 -8.38 1.53
C PRO A 12 -0.19 -7.82 2.95
N GLN A 13 -1.10 -6.93 3.38
CA GLN A 13 -1.16 -6.44 4.75
C GLN A 13 -1.57 -7.52 5.76
N ARG A 14 -2.10 -8.67 5.29
CA ARG A 14 -2.45 -9.79 6.18
C ARG A 14 -1.19 -10.60 6.56
N PRO A 15 -1.09 -11.06 7.83
CA PRO A 15 0.02 -11.90 8.26
C PRO A 15 0.17 -13.18 7.43
N GLY A 16 1.41 -13.66 7.26
CA GLY A 16 1.70 -14.95 6.63
C GLY A 16 1.78 -14.93 5.09
N ILE A 17 1.58 -13.80 4.44
CA ILE A 17 1.72 -13.67 2.99
C ILE A 17 3.18 -13.44 2.60
N ARG A 18 3.72 -14.31 1.74
CA ARG A 18 5.05 -14.13 1.16
C ARG A 18 4.96 -13.21 -0.06
N LEU A 19 5.59 -12.05 0.08
CA LEU A 19 5.77 -11.05 -0.97
C LEU A 19 6.61 -11.56 -2.16
N TYR A 20 6.41 -10.98 -3.34
CA TYR A 20 7.16 -11.34 -4.54
C TYR A 20 8.57 -10.73 -4.50
N LYS A 21 9.61 -11.57 -4.61
CA LYS A 21 11.03 -11.18 -4.59
C LYS A 21 11.35 -10.08 -3.53
N PRO A 22 11.06 -10.32 -2.23
CA PRO A 22 11.02 -9.26 -1.22
C PRO A 22 12.39 -8.64 -0.89
N ARG A 23 13.48 -9.28 -1.31
CA ARG A 23 14.85 -8.77 -1.15
C ARG A 23 15.36 -7.99 -2.37
N LYS A 24 14.54 -7.87 -3.42
CA LYS A 24 14.93 -7.22 -4.69
C LYS A 24 13.98 -6.11 -5.11
N LEU A 25 12.73 -6.16 -4.67
CA LEU A 25 11.69 -5.23 -5.11
C LEU A 25 11.01 -4.57 -3.91
N LEU A 26 10.86 -3.26 -4.00
CA LEU A 26 9.86 -2.52 -3.24
C LEU A 26 8.50 -2.73 -3.93
N GLN A 27 7.47 -3.05 -3.15
CA GLN A 27 6.11 -3.22 -3.67
C GLN A 27 5.23 -2.12 -3.08
N VAL A 28 4.59 -1.35 -3.97
CA VAL A 28 3.63 -0.31 -3.61
C VAL A 28 2.25 -0.83 -3.98
N VAL A 29 1.33 -0.88 -3.01
CA VAL A 29 -0.01 -1.44 -3.19
C VAL A 29 -1.06 -0.43 -2.73
N GLY A 30 -2.08 -0.23 -3.55
CA GLY A 30 -3.31 0.48 -3.22
C GLY A 30 -4.50 -0.42 -3.51
N HIS A 31 -5.28 -0.77 -2.49
CA HIS A 31 -6.53 -1.56 -2.59
C HIS A 31 -7.14 -1.83 -1.20
N THR A 32 -6.29 -1.99 -0.18
CA THR A 32 -6.71 -2.14 1.21
C THR A 32 -6.72 -0.74 1.83
N PRO A 33 -7.88 -0.22 2.26
CA PRO A 33 -7.96 1.08 2.93
C PRO A 33 -7.01 1.16 4.13
N MET A 34 -6.29 2.28 4.25
CA MET A 34 -5.33 2.57 5.30
C MET A 34 -5.59 3.94 5.92
N ASP A 35 -5.35 4.07 7.23
CA ASP A 35 -5.47 5.35 7.94
C ASP A 35 -4.36 6.34 7.54
N LYS A 36 -3.21 5.85 7.08
CA LYS A 36 -2.07 6.65 6.57
C LYS A 36 -1.17 5.80 5.68
N ILE A 37 -0.24 6.43 4.95
CA ILE A 37 0.77 5.66 4.21
C ILE A 37 1.65 4.92 5.21
N THR A 38 1.77 3.60 5.06
CA THR A 38 2.61 2.78 5.92
C THR A 38 3.60 1.96 5.11
N ARG A 39 4.78 1.72 5.70
CA ARG A 39 5.78 0.79 5.19
C ARG A 39 6.03 -0.31 6.20
N GLU A 40 5.87 -1.56 5.77
CA GLU A 40 6.39 -2.72 6.49
C GLU A 40 7.42 -3.42 5.59
N LYS A 41 8.69 -3.42 6.02
CA LYS A 41 9.82 -3.99 5.26
C LYS A 41 9.87 -3.39 3.84
N ASN A 42 9.58 -4.19 2.83
CA ASN A 42 9.61 -3.82 1.41
C ASN A 42 8.20 -3.61 0.80
N LEU A 43 7.16 -3.45 1.63
CA LEU A 43 5.79 -3.17 1.21
C LEU A 43 5.38 -1.77 1.68
N ILE A 44 4.90 -0.93 0.77
CA ILE A 44 4.25 0.34 1.06
C ILE A 44 2.75 0.20 0.74
N SER A 45 1.90 0.49 1.72
CA SER A 45 0.44 0.55 1.54
C SER A 45 0.00 2.01 1.41
N THR A 46 -0.75 2.33 0.36
CA THR A 46 -0.99 3.72 -0.09
C THR A 46 -2.44 4.11 -0.29
N ASP A 47 -3.39 3.20 -0.08
CA ASP A 47 -4.82 3.50 -0.24
C ASP A 47 -5.37 4.28 0.96
N VAL A 48 -5.06 5.58 0.99
CA VAL A 48 -5.43 6.53 2.05
C VAL A 48 -6.53 7.52 1.62
N PHE A 49 -7.10 7.30 0.42
CA PHE A 49 -8.20 8.10 -0.13
C PHE A 49 -9.56 7.41 -0.04
N SER A 50 -9.59 6.15 0.39
CA SER A 50 -10.82 5.42 0.63
C SER A 50 -11.72 6.13 1.66
N THR A 51 -13.03 5.99 1.48
CA THR A 51 -14.05 6.62 2.33
C THR A 51 -14.94 5.58 2.98
N TYR A 52 -15.51 5.92 4.14
CA TYR A 52 -16.68 5.23 4.65
C TYR A 52 -17.89 5.46 3.74
N ARG A 53 -18.98 4.71 3.96
CA ARG A 53 -20.22 4.84 3.19
C ARG A 53 -20.82 6.25 3.24
N ASP A 54 -20.59 6.96 4.34
CA ASP A 54 -21.04 8.34 4.57
C ASP A 54 -20.11 9.40 3.96
N GLY A 55 -19.07 8.99 3.22
CA GLY A 55 -18.13 9.89 2.57
C GLY A 55 -17.03 10.43 3.48
N ARG A 56 -17.02 10.08 4.78
CA ARG A 56 -15.90 10.46 5.64
C ARG A 56 -14.61 9.77 5.18
N PRO A 57 -13.48 10.48 5.12
CA PRO A 57 -12.20 9.88 4.75
C PRO A 57 -11.78 8.87 5.82
N ILE A 58 -11.20 7.76 5.37
CA ILE A 58 -10.56 6.78 6.24
C ILE A 58 -9.13 7.23 6.56
N GLY A 59 -8.39 7.66 5.52
CA GLY A 59 -6.97 7.95 5.63
C GLY A 59 -6.57 9.43 5.62
N THR A 60 -5.27 9.67 5.59
CA THR A 60 -4.62 10.99 5.55
C THR A 60 -4.82 11.78 4.26
N GLN A 61 -5.31 11.13 3.20
CA GLN A 61 -5.53 11.73 1.87
C GLN A 61 -4.26 12.39 1.31
N GLU A 62 -3.14 11.69 1.40
CA GLU A 62 -1.83 12.13 0.91
C GLU A 62 -1.37 11.25 -0.26
N PHE A 63 -0.67 11.83 -1.23
CA PHE A 63 0.01 11.11 -2.29
C PHE A 63 1.36 10.59 -1.80
N LEU A 64 1.73 9.39 -2.26
CA LEU A 64 3.07 8.85 -2.04
C LEU A 64 4.06 9.54 -2.98
N LEU A 65 5.04 10.27 -2.43
CA LEU A 65 6.25 10.64 -3.14
C LEU A 65 7.36 9.66 -2.75
N LEU A 66 7.88 8.93 -3.73
CA LEU A 66 8.88 7.88 -3.55
C LEU A 66 10.17 8.25 -4.29
N ASP A 67 11.29 8.25 -3.58
CA ASP A 67 12.62 8.28 -4.19
C ASP A 67 12.96 6.88 -4.73
N THR A 68 13.18 6.76 -6.03
CA THR A 68 13.43 5.48 -6.69
C THR A 68 14.85 4.96 -6.51
N VAL A 69 15.78 5.79 -6.02
CA VAL A 69 17.17 5.41 -5.73
C VAL A 69 17.30 4.93 -4.29
N THR A 70 16.80 5.71 -3.33
CA THR A 70 16.94 5.39 -1.90
C THR A 70 15.79 4.54 -1.35
N TRP A 71 14.65 4.53 -2.04
CA TRP A 71 13.38 3.94 -1.59
C TRP A 71 12.81 4.59 -0.32
N GLU A 72 13.27 5.78 0.01
CA GLU A 72 12.64 6.61 1.02
C GLU A 72 11.38 7.27 0.45
N TYR A 73 10.41 7.50 1.33
CA TYR A 73 9.12 8.05 0.93
C TYR A 73 8.63 9.13 1.89
N VAL A 74 7.83 10.04 1.34
CA VAL A 74 7.07 11.03 2.11
C VAL A 74 5.63 11.10 1.58
N GLY A 75 4.71 11.45 2.48
CA GLY A 75 3.35 11.82 2.09
C GLY A 75 3.29 13.29 1.70
N VAL A 76 2.66 13.60 0.57
CA VAL A 76 2.43 14.98 0.10
C VAL A 76 0.94 15.22 -0.12
N LYS A 77 0.44 16.40 0.25
CA LYS A 77 -0.97 16.80 0.04
C LYS A 77 -1.10 17.71 -1.17
#